data_AF-A0A2T7PVD4-F1
#
_entry.id   AF-A0A2T7PVD4-F1
#
_cell.length_a   1.000
_cell.length_b   1.000
_cell.length_c   1.000
_cell.angle_alpha   90.00
_cell.angle_beta   90.00
_cell.angle_gamma   90.00
#
_symmetry.space_group_name_H-M   'P 1'
#
loop_
_entity.id
_entity.type
_entity.pdbx_description
1 polymer ?
#
loop_
_entity_poly.entity_id
_entity_poly.type
_entity_poly.pdbx_seq_one_letter_code
_entity_poly.pdbx_strand_id
1 'polypeptide(L)'
;MNPALTELQRFFERVSGLDLDDTELSLLTALLIMHSGEDSQLVDLTGLEEGAAIDQHQDNLLTAFRRHMRQQHADQPLRWPRILMLLREIRGLSTGHYNELMHKPLDDNADEVTSSLYPLLAYSPRDCDV
;
A
#
# COMPACT_ATOMS: atom_id res chain seq x y z
N MET A 1 -7.76 -19.89 14.29
CA MET A 1 -7.60 -18.42 14.19
C MET A 1 -6.88 -18.14 12.89
N ASN A 2 -7.38 -17.24 12.04
CA ASN A 2 -6.78 -17.00 10.72
C ASN A 2 -5.42 -16.27 10.90
N PRO A 3 -4.29 -16.85 10.44
CA PRO A 3 -2.97 -16.25 10.60
C PRO A 3 -2.86 -14.87 9.93
N ALA A 4 -3.51 -14.66 8.77
CA ALA A 4 -3.49 -13.39 8.05
C ALA A 4 -4.18 -12.27 8.85
N LEU A 5 -5.31 -12.56 9.50
CA LEU A 5 -5.99 -11.59 10.38
C LEU A 5 -5.11 -11.21 11.58
N THR A 6 -4.30 -12.16 12.08
CA THR A 6 -3.41 -11.91 13.21
C THR A 6 -2.23 -11.00 12.81
N GLU A 7 -1.69 -11.16 11.59
CA GLU A 7 -0.65 -10.27 11.06
C GLU A 7 -1.18 -8.86 10.80
N LEU A 8 -2.38 -8.75 10.23
CA LEU A 8 -3.07 -7.48 10.00
C LEU A 8 -3.35 -6.73 11.33
N GLN A 9 -3.78 -7.43 12.37
CA GLN A 9 -3.99 -6.85 13.69
C GLN A 9 -2.69 -6.29 14.29
N ARG A 10 -1.61 -7.08 14.31
CA ARG A 10 -0.30 -6.61 14.80
C ARG A 10 0.22 -5.42 14.00
N PHE A 11 -0.09 -5.37 12.71
CA PHE A 11 0.22 -4.24 11.87
C PHE A 11 -0.54 -2.99 12.31
N PHE A 12 -1.87 -3.06 12.48
CA PHE A 12 -2.66 -1.93 12.96
C PHE A 12 -2.25 -1.44 14.34
N GLU A 13 -1.86 -2.34 15.25
CA GLU A 13 -1.30 -1.97 16.55
C GLU A 13 -0.03 -1.10 16.39
N ARG A 14 0.89 -1.46 15.49
CA ARG A 14 2.08 -0.65 15.20
C ARG A 14 1.76 0.70 14.55
N VAL A 15 0.77 0.76 13.66
CA VAL A 15 0.29 2.02 13.07
C VAL A 15 -0.29 2.92 14.14
N SER A 16 -1.17 2.38 14.98
CA SER A 16 -1.83 3.15 16.05
C SER A 16 -0.83 3.70 17.06
N GLY A 17 0.26 2.97 17.33
CA GLY A 17 1.33 3.42 18.22
C GLY A 17 2.19 4.56 17.66
N LEU A 18 2.06 4.92 16.38
CA LEU A 18 2.73 6.09 15.81
C LEU A 18 1.96 7.40 16.09
N ASP A 19 0.67 7.33 16.39
CA ASP A 19 -0.18 8.51 16.64
C ASP A 19 -0.01 9.55 15.52
N LEU A 20 -0.38 9.14 14.29
CA LEU A 20 -0.27 9.99 13.11
C LEU A 20 -1.38 11.04 13.13
N ASP A 21 -1.03 12.30 12.92
CA ASP A 21 -2.03 13.34 12.71
C ASP A 21 -2.66 13.24 11.30
N ASP A 22 -3.73 13.99 11.04
CA ASP A 22 -4.45 13.97 9.77
C ASP A 22 -3.56 14.34 8.57
N THR A 23 -2.58 15.22 8.77
CA THR A 23 -1.62 15.62 7.73
C THR A 23 -0.68 14.46 7.43
N GLU A 24 -0.12 13.85 8.47
CA GLU A 24 0.77 12.69 8.36
C GLU A 24 0.08 11.49 7.70
N LEU A 25 -1.17 11.23 8.07
CA LEU A 25 -1.99 10.21 7.46
C LEU A 25 -2.25 10.51 5.98
N SER A 26 -2.63 11.75 5.64
CA SER A 26 -2.88 12.14 4.24
C SER A 26 -1.65 11.98 3.35
N LEU A 27 -0.46 12.33 3.87
CA LEU A 27 0.82 12.17 3.18
C LEU A 27 1.18 10.70 3.00
N LEU A 28 0.95 9.88 4.04
CA LEU A 28 1.17 8.44 3.96
C LEU A 28 0.24 7.80 2.91
N THR A 29 -1.04 8.15 2.90
CA THR A 29 -2.01 7.68 1.90
C THR A 29 -1.61 8.11 0.49
N ALA A 30 -1.20 9.36 0.30
CA ALA A 30 -0.72 9.84 -0.99
C ALA A 30 0.48 9.02 -1.50
N LEU A 31 1.45 8.71 -0.62
CA LEU A 31 2.62 7.89 -0.95
C LEU A 31 2.28 6.42 -1.24
N LEU A 32 1.22 5.89 -0.63
CA LEU A 32 0.72 4.54 -0.93
C LEU A 32 0.07 4.47 -2.32
N ILE A 33 -0.64 5.54 -2.73
CA ILE A 33 -1.28 5.64 -4.05
C ILE A 33 -0.23 5.86 -5.15
N MET A 34 0.74 6.75 -4.94
CA MET A 34 1.78 7.10 -5.92
C MET A 34 2.92 6.08 -5.99
N HIS A 35 2.60 4.80 -6.07
CA HIS A 35 3.59 3.76 -6.28
C HIS A 35 3.75 3.51 -7.79
N SER A 36 4.90 3.90 -8.35
CA SER A 36 5.34 3.45 -9.66
C SER A 36 5.70 1.96 -9.58
N GLY A 37 5.37 1.21 -10.63
CA GLY A 37 5.44 -0.25 -10.67
C GLY A 37 6.84 -0.86 -10.70
N GLU A 38 7.93 -0.09 -10.63
CA GLU A 38 9.28 -0.63 -10.87
C GLU A 38 9.78 -1.54 -9.73
N ASP A 39 9.40 -1.24 -8.48
CA ASP A 39 9.73 -2.03 -7.28
C ASP A 39 8.55 -2.89 -6.80
N SER A 40 7.41 -2.82 -7.50
CA SER A 40 6.22 -3.56 -7.15
C SER A 40 6.22 -4.91 -7.84
N GLN A 41 6.31 -5.99 -7.06
CA GLN A 41 5.94 -7.33 -7.53
C GLN A 41 4.44 -7.44 -7.90
N LEU A 42 3.67 -6.35 -7.78
CA LEU A 42 2.40 -6.21 -8.47
C LEU A 42 2.68 -6.06 -9.96
N VAL A 43 2.57 -7.19 -10.66
CA VAL A 43 2.80 -7.45 -12.09
C VAL A 43 2.09 -6.48 -13.04
N ASP A 44 1.19 -5.61 -12.55
CA ASP A 44 0.23 -4.85 -13.35
C ASP A 44 0.46 -3.32 -13.35
N LEU A 45 1.50 -2.77 -12.70
CA LEU A 45 1.87 -1.34 -12.81
C LEU A 45 3.03 -1.06 -13.79
N THR A 46 3.57 -2.11 -14.42
CA THR A 46 4.58 -2.01 -15.48
C THR A 46 3.90 -1.62 -16.79
N GLY A 47 3.74 -0.31 -17.00
CA GLY A 47 3.07 0.25 -18.19
C GLY A 47 2.69 1.73 -18.07
N LEU A 48 3.06 2.40 -16.99
CA LEU A 48 2.80 3.82 -16.80
C LEU A 48 3.61 4.64 -17.81
N GLU A 49 2.92 5.32 -18.73
CA GLU A 49 3.55 6.19 -19.75
C GLU A 49 4.46 7.26 -19.12
N GLU A 50 4.13 7.72 -17.91
CA GLU A 50 4.86 8.76 -17.17
C GLU A 50 5.41 8.26 -15.82
N GLY A 51 5.88 7.02 -15.74
CA GLY A 51 6.45 6.45 -14.50
C GLY A 51 7.50 7.35 -13.82
N ALA A 52 8.41 7.94 -14.60
CA ALA A 52 9.43 8.85 -14.08
C ALA A 52 8.86 10.15 -13.45
N ALA A 53 7.72 10.65 -13.96
CA ALA A 53 7.06 11.80 -13.36
C ALA A 53 6.43 11.43 -12.01
N ILE A 54 5.84 10.22 -11.92
CA ILE A 54 5.28 9.68 -10.68
C ILE A 54 6.37 9.50 -9.62
N ASP A 55 7.53 8.98 -10.00
CA ASP A 55 8.70 8.86 -9.10
C ASP A 55 9.13 10.23 -8.59
N GLN A 56 9.23 11.22 -9.48
CA GLN A 56 9.60 12.58 -9.11
C GLN A 56 8.58 13.21 -8.15
N HIS A 57 7.29 12.94 -8.33
CA HIS A 57 6.25 13.38 -7.40
C HIS A 57 6.35 12.68 -6.04
N GLN A 58 6.63 11.38 -6.04
CA GLN A 58 6.83 10.60 -4.83
C GLN A 58 8.04 11.13 -4.03
N ASP A 59 9.16 11.42 -4.69
CA ASP A 59 10.36 12.00 -4.07
C ASP A 59 10.11 13.38 -3.44
N ASN A 60 9.32 14.21 -4.13
CA ASN A 60 8.93 15.52 -3.63
C ASN A 60 8.06 15.39 -2.37
N LEU A 61 7.12 14.46 -2.36
CA LEU A 61 6.27 14.18 -1.21
C LEU A 61 7.04 13.56 -0.04
N LEU A 62 7.94 12.60 -0.29
CA LEU A 62 8.84 12.05 0.73
C LEU A 62 9.68 13.15 1.37
N THR A 63 10.18 14.09 0.56
CA THR A 63 10.96 15.22 1.05
C THR A 63 10.12 16.16 1.92
N ALA A 64 8.89 16.49 1.48
CA ALA A 64 7.96 17.32 2.24
C ALA A 64 7.58 16.65 3.56
N PHE A 65 7.25 15.37 3.53
CA PHE A 65 6.85 14.59 4.70
C PHE A 65 7.99 14.49 5.73
N ARG A 66 9.22 14.23 5.27
CA ARG A 66 10.40 14.23 6.13
C ARG A 66 10.64 15.59 6.80
N ARG A 67 10.39 16.70 6.09
CA ARG A 67 10.51 18.05 6.67
C ARG A 67 9.44 18.30 7.71
N HIS A 68 8.18 17.96 7.41
CA HIS A 68 7.06 18.07 8.35
C HIS A 68 7.33 17.27 9.64
N MET A 69 7.75 16.01 9.50
CA MET A 69 8.11 15.14 10.63
C MET A 69 9.22 15.73 11.51
N ARG A 70 10.27 16.29 10.90
CA ARG A 70 11.37 16.93 11.65
C ARG A 70 10.93 18.20 12.38
N GLN A 71 9.91 18.90 11.88
CA GLN A 71 9.38 20.11 12.50
C GLN A 71 8.43 19.80 13.65
N GLN A 72 7.51 18.85 13.45
CA GLN A 72 6.49 18.48 14.44
C GLN A 72 7.04 17.57 15.54
N HIS A 73 7.95 16.65 15.20
CA HIS A 73 8.49 15.64 16.11
C HIS A 73 10.01 15.70 16.18
N ALA A 74 10.55 16.90 16.43
CA ALA A 74 11.99 17.14 16.50
C ALA A 74 12.68 16.31 17.59
N ASP A 75 11.95 15.92 18.64
CA ASP A 75 12.36 15.08 19.75
C ASP A 75 12.39 13.57 19.41
N GLN A 76 11.82 13.17 18.28
CA GLN A 76 11.69 11.76 17.86
C GLN A 76 12.46 11.47 16.56
N PRO A 77 13.81 11.45 16.57
CA PRO A 77 14.63 11.29 15.36
C PRO A 77 14.39 9.95 14.63
N LEU A 78 13.89 8.93 15.33
CA LEU A 78 13.59 7.61 14.79
C LEU A 78 12.18 7.50 14.19
N ARG A 79 11.33 8.54 14.29
CA ARG A 79 9.97 8.52 13.76
C ARG A 79 9.98 8.36 12.24
N TRP A 80 10.82 9.11 11.52
CA TRP A 80 10.92 9.02 10.06
C TRP A 80 11.33 7.61 9.55
N PRO A 81 12.40 6.97 10.08
CA PRO A 81 12.68 5.57 9.76
C PRO A 81 11.52 4.61 10.02
N ARG A 82 10.75 4.80 11.11
CA ARG A 82 9.57 3.97 11.41
C ARG A 82 8.46 4.14 10.38
N ILE A 83 8.21 5.36 9.92
CA ILE A 83 7.24 5.64 8.85
C ILE A 83 7.64 4.94 7.55
N LEU A 84 8.92 4.98 7.18
CA LEU A 84 9.40 4.29 5.98
C LEU A 84 9.28 2.76 6.08
N MET A 85 9.58 2.20 7.26
CA MET A 85 9.36 0.77 7.53
C MET A 85 7.87 0.39 7.41
N LEU A 86 6.99 1.23 7.96
CA LEU A 86 5.55 1.04 7.89
C LEU A 86 5.04 1.09 6.45
N LEU A 87 5.49 2.06 5.66
CA LEU A 87 5.14 2.19 4.25
C LEU A 87 5.51 0.92 3.45
N ARG A 88 6.72 0.38 3.68
CA ARG A 88 7.17 -0.88 3.08
C ARG A 88 6.31 -2.06 3.52
N GLU A 89 5.98 -2.12 4.81
CA GLU A 89 5.17 -3.20 5.38
C GLU A 89 3.74 -3.22 4.82
N ILE A 90 3.09 -2.06 4.68
CA ILE A 90 1.75 -1.95 4.06
C ILE A 90 1.77 -2.47 2.63
N ARG A 91 2.77 -2.03 1.85
CA ARG A 91 2.93 -2.49 0.46
C ARG A 91 3.10 -4.01 0.40
N GLY A 92 3.93 -4.57 1.29
CA GLY A 92 4.14 -6.02 1.38
C GLY A 92 2.87 -6.79 1.77
N LEU A 93 2.12 -6.33 2.77
CA LEU A 93 0.85 -6.95 3.19
C LEU A 93 -0.19 -6.89 2.07
N SER A 94 -0.28 -5.76 1.36
CA SER A 94 -1.21 -5.60 0.24
C SER A 94 -0.90 -6.58 -0.89
N THR A 95 0.36 -6.74 -1.27
CA THR A 95 0.78 -7.70 -2.29
C THR A 95 0.55 -9.14 -1.84
N GLY A 96 0.88 -9.46 -0.58
CA GLY A 96 0.66 -10.79 -0.02
C GLY A 96 -0.82 -11.19 0.00
N HIS A 97 -1.69 -10.27 0.43
CA HIS A 97 -3.13 -10.51 0.45
C HIS A 97 -3.73 -10.62 -0.95
N TYR A 98 -3.29 -9.78 -1.90
CA TYR A 98 -3.70 -9.90 -3.31
C TYR A 98 -3.31 -11.27 -3.89
N ASN A 99 -2.08 -11.71 -3.65
CA ASN A 99 -1.59 -12.99 -4.14
C ASN A 99 -2.35 -14.18 -3.52
N GLU A 100 -2.64 -14.13 -2.21
CA GLU A 100 -3.47 -15.14 -1.55
C GLU A 100 -4.88 -15.19 -2.14
N LEU A 101 -5.49 -14.02 -2.39
CA LEU A 101 -6.84 -13.91 -2.95
C LEU A 101 -6.92 -14.44 -4.38
N MET A 102 -5.92 -14.15 -5.21
CA MET A 102 -5.85 -14.63 -6.60
C MET A 102 -5.58 -16.14 -6.72
N HIS A 103 -4.91 -16.74 -5.73
CA HIS A 103 -4.63 -18.18 -5.72
C HIS A 103 -5.64 -19.02 -4.94
N LYS A 104 -6.65 -18.39 -4.33
CA LYS A 104 -7.70 -19.12 -3.63
C LYS A 104 -8.65 -19.74 -4.66
N PRO A 105 -8.85 -21.08 -4.64
CA PRO A 105 -9.82 -21.69 -5.54
C PRO A 105 -11.20 -21.10 -5.25
N LEU A 106 -11.88 -20.69 -6.31
CA LEU A 106 -13.29 -20.28 -6.25
C LEU A 106 -14.08 -21.48 -5.73
N ASP A 107 -14.57 -21.38 -4.50
CA ASP A 107 -15.50 -22.37 -3.95
C ASP A 107 -16.82 -22.22 -4.73
N ASP A 108 -17.40 -23.33 -5.21
CA ASP A 108 -18.69 -23.32 -5.94
C ASP A 108 -19.87 -22.80 -5.06
N ASN A 109 -19.62 -22.57 -3.76
CA ASN A 109 -20.54 -21.95 -2.80
C ASN A 109 -20.18 -20.48 -2.48
N ALA A 110 -19.39 -19.82 -3.33
CA ALA A 110 -19.07 -18.40 -3.17
C ALA A 110 -20.36 -17.57 -3.10
N ASP A 111 -20.58 -16.88 -1.99
CA ASP A 111 -21.69 -15.94 -1.82
C ASP A 111 -21.68 -14.93 -2.98
N GLU A 112 -22.86 -14.48 -3.41
CA GLU A 112 -23.08 -13.59 -4.56
C GLU A 112 -22.15 -12.35 -4.57
N VAL A 113 -21.80 -11.86 -3.38
CA VAL A 113 -20.84 -10.76 -3.17
C VAL A 113 -19.42 -11.14 -3.56
N THR A 114 -18.93 -12.32 -3.14
CA THR A 114 -17.61 -12.80 -3.55
C THR A 114 -17.57 -13.05 -5.05
N SER A 115 -18.60 -13.67 -5.63
CA SER A 115 -18.72 -13.91 -7.07
C SER A 115 -18.73 -12.60 -7.90
N SER A 116 -19.33 -11.53 -7.37
CA SER A 116 -19.37 -10.20 -7.99
C SER A 116 -18.05 -9.40 -7.84
N LEU A 117 -17.31 -9.61 -6.74
CA LEU A 117 -16.03 -8.93 -6.50
C LEU A 117 -14.87 -9.59 -7.24
N TYR A 118 -14.91 -10.91 -7.48
CA TYR A 118 -13.84 -11.62 -8.21
C TYR A 118 -13.54 -11.02 -9.59
N PRO A 119 -14.51 -10.65 -10.45
CA PRO A 119 -14.24 -9.97 -11.71
C PRO A 119 -13.53 -8.61 -11.58
N LEU A 120 -13.83 -7.85 -10.51
CA LEU A 120 -13.20 -6.55 -10.25
C LEU A 120 -11.79 -6.69 -9.65
N LEU A 121 -11.58 -7.75 -8.86
CA LEU A 121 -10.29 -8.08 -8.25
C LEU A 121 -9.38 -8.86 -9.21
N ALA A 122 -9.97 -9.61 -10.15
CA ALA A 122 -9.30 -10.32 -11.24
C ALA A 122 -9.16 -9.47 -12.50
N TYR A 123 -9.65 -8.22 -12.48
CA TYR A 123 -9.41 -7.24 -13.52
C TYR A 123 -7.92 -6.90 -13.56
N SER A 124 -7.16 -7.69 -14.31
CA SER A 124 -5.80 -7.35 -14.73
C SER A 124 -5.93 -6.35 -15.89
N PRO A 125 -5.23 -5.21 -15.88
CA PRO A 125 -5.24 -4.22 -16.96
C PRO A 125 -4.81 -4.75 -18.34
N ARG A 126 -4.44 -6.03 -18.46
CA ARG A 126 -4.13 -6.70 -19.74
C ARG A 126 -5.29 -6.72 -20.74
N ASP A 127 -6.52 -6.44 -20.30
CA ASP A 127 -7.66 -6.31 -21.22
C ASP A 127 -7.74 -4.92 -21.89
N CYS A 128 -6.82 -4.00 -21.58
CA CYS A 128 -6.66 -2.71 -22.26
C CYS A 128 -5.65 -2.79 -23.42
N ASP A 129 -5.75 -3.80 -24.28
CA ASP A 129 -5.14 -3.75 -25.62
C ASP A 129 -6.17 -3.15 -26.60
N VAL A 130 -6.05 -1.85 -26.87
CA VAL A 130 -6.61 -1.16 -28.06
C VAL A 130 -5.48 -0.52 -28.84
#